data_AF-A0A210P6V0-F1
#
_entry.id   AF-A0A210P6V0-F1
#
_cell.length_a   1.000
_cell.length_b   1.000
_cell.length_c   1.000
_cell.angle_alpha   90.00
_cell.angle_beta   90.00
_cell.angle_gamma   90.00
#
_symmetry.space_group_name_H-M   'P 1'
#
loop_
_entity.id
_entity.type
_entity.pdbx_description
1 polymer ?
#
loop_
_entity_poly.entity_id
_entity_poly.type
_entity_poly.pdbx_seq_one_letter_code
_entity_poly.pdbx_strand_id
1 'polypeptide(L)' 'MVKFRLIDVIDGFYYYEIYPEGDVVNRGGVVFNPETNELKKRTNPEAPYDDDKWIGHAISGMKNKDGTLKKSGMVAWY' A
#
# COMPACT_ATOMS: atom_id res chain seq x y z
N MET A 1 -12.65 -4.02 -2.36
CA MET A 1 -12.10 -2.96 -1.46
C MET A 1 -10.64 -3.26 -1.14
N VAL A 2 -9.77 -2.27 -1.00
CA VAL A 2 -8.33 -2.46 -0.69
C VAL A 2 -8.06 -1.93 0.72
N LYS A 3 -7.52 -2.73 1.63
CA LYS A 3 -7.02 -2.25 2.93
C LYS A 3 -5.51 -2.08 2.86
N PHE A 4 -4.99 -1.14 3.64
CA PHE A 4 -3.55 -0.95 3.78
C PHE A 4 -3.19 -0.56 5.21
N ARG A 5 -1.96 -0.89 5.61
CA ARG A 5 -1.43 -0.58 6.94
C ARG A 5 0.08 -0.36 6.87
N LEU A 6 0.54 0.72 7.49
CA LEU A 6 1.94 0.99 7.78
C LEU A 6 2.39 0.06 8.90
N ILE A 7 3.42 -0.73 8.62
CA ILE A 7 4.01 -1.69 9.56
C ILE A 7 5.27 -1.11 10.18
N ASP A 8 6.07 -0.37 9.40
CA ASP A 8 7.33 0.18 9.89
C ASP A 8 7.80 1.41 9.11
N VAL A 9 8.71 2.17 9.69
CA VAL A 9 9.47 3.25 9.04
C VAL A 9 10.94 3.12 9.40
N ILE A 10 11.78 2.75 8.43
CA ILE A 10 13.22 2.53 8.62
C ILE A 10 13.97 3.42 7.63
N ASP A 11 14.86 4.28 8.12
CA ASP A 11 15.68 5.19 7.30
C ASP A 11 14.87 6.03 6.29
N GLY A 12 13.68 6.50 6.68
CA GLY A 12 12.78 7.26 5.82
C GLY A 12 11.98 6.43 4.80
N PHE A 13 12.16 5.10 4.79
CA PHE A 13 11.34 4.19 3.99
C PHE A 13 10.15 3.70 4.78
N TYR A 14 8.97 3.81 4.18
CA TYR A 14 7.70 3.41 4.75
C TYR A 14 7.33 2.02 4.25
N TYR A 15 7.06 1.11 5.18
CA TYR A 15 6.75 -0.29 4.91
C TYR A 15 5.25 -0.51 5.08
N TYR A 16 4.54 -0.65 3.96
CA TYR A 16 3.10 -0.90 3.96
C TYR A 16 2.77 -2.33 3.59
N GLU A 17 1.83 -2.92 4.31
CA GLU A 17 1.08 -4.10 3.90
C GLU A 17 -0.22 -3.67 3.22
N ILE A 18 -0.59 -4.42 2.18
CA ILE A 18 -1.77 -4.18 1.36
C ILE A 18 -2.59 -5.48 1.33
N TYR A 19 -3.87 -5.39 1.64
CA TYR A 19 -4.79 -6.53 1.72
C TYR A 19 -5.94 -6.31 0.73
N PRO A 20 -5.86 -6.92 -0.47
CA PRO A 20 -6.98 -6.99 -1.39
C PRO A 20 -8.17 -7.66 -0.71
N GLU A 21 -9.34 -7.04 -0.79
CA GLU A 21 -10.59 -7.51 -0.17
C GLU A 21 -10.53 -7.71 1.36
N GLY A 22 -9.44 -7.27 2.00
CA GLY A 22 -9.17 -7.56 3.40
C GLY A 22 -8.68 -8.99 3.67
N ASP A 23 -8.31 -9.74 2.64
CA ASP A 23 -7.72 -11.06 2.76
C ASP A 23 -6.24 -10.98 3.17
N VAL A 24 -5.88 -11.76 4.19
CA VAL A 24 -4.52 -11.82 4.75
C VAL A 24 -3.65 -12.82 3.97
N VAL A 25 -4.27 -13.81 3.32
CA VAL A 25 -3.57 -14.84 2.55
C VAL A 25 -2.91 -14.20 1.34
N ASN A 26 -3.66 -13.37 0.63
CA ASN A 26 -3.21 -12.68 -0.58
C ASN A 26 -2.63 -11.29 -0.26
N ARG A 27 -1.85 -11.12 0.82
CA ARG A 27 -1.29 -9.80 1.13
C ARG A 27 -0.17 -9.42 0.17
N GLY A 28 -0.20 -8.17 -0.29
CA GLY A 28 0.92 -7.51 -0.94
C GLY A 28 1.65 -6.57 0.01
N GLY A 29 2.66 -5.89 -0.51
CA GLY A 29 3.38 -4.87 0.25
C GLY A 29 4.16 -3.91 -0.64
N VAL A 30 4.41 -2.73 -0.10
CA VAL A 30 5.20 -1.68 -0.77
C VAL A 30 6.14 -1.03 0.25
N VAL A 31 7.39 -0.82 -0.16
CA VAL A 31 8.42 -0.13 0.60
C VAL A 31 8.94 1.02 -0.24
N PHE A 32 8.65 2.25 0.18
CA PHE A 32 9.04 3.44 -0.58
C PHE A 32 9.38 4.60 0.35
N ASN A 33 10.18 5.55 -0.15
CA ASN A 33 10.46 6.80 0.52
C ASN A 33 9.58 7.91 -0.11
N PRO A 34 8.66 8.52 0.66
CA PRO A 34 7.76 9.55 0.13
C PRO A 34 8.45 10.88 -0.17
N GLU A 35 9.62 11.16 0.42
CA GLU A 35 10.38 12.39 0.20
C GLU A 35 11.18 12.32 -1.09
N THR A 36 11.83 11.17 -1.36
CA THR A 36 12.68 10.98 -2.55
C THR A 36 11.94 10.34 -3.72
N ASN A 37 10.71 9.85 -3.51
CA ASN A 37 9.95 9.00 -4.44
C ASN A 37 10.65 7.69 -4.83
N GLU A 38 11.60 7.22 -4.01
CA GLU A 38 12.31 5.97 -4.25
C GLU A 38 11.47 4.76 -3.84
N LEU A 39 11.28 3.80 -4.76
CA LEU A 39 10.63 2.52 -4.48
C LEU A 39 11.71 1.45 -4.24
N LYS A 40 11.80 0.95 -3.01
CA LYS A 40 12.76 -0.11 -2.64
C LYS A 40 12.25 -1.51 -2.93
N LYS A 41 10.99 -1.78 -2.59
CA LYS A 41 10.41 -3.11 -2.71
C LYS A 41 8.93 -3.02 -3.00
N ARG A 42 8.48 -3.94 -3.85
CA ARG A 42 7.07 -4.13 -4.15
C ARG A 42 6.79 -5.63 -4.21
N THR A 43 5.75 -6.05 -3.53
CA THR A 43 5.28 -7.43 -3.51
C THR A 43 3.80 -7.40 -3.85
N ASN A 44 3.45 -7.97 -5.00
CA ASN A 44 2.06 -8.03 -5.41
C ASN A 44 1.34 -9.16 -4.64
N PRO A 45 0.05 -8.95 -4.31
CA PRO A 45 -0.79 -10.02 -3.79
C PRO A 45 -0.92 -11.16 -4.82
N GLU A 46 -1.13 -12.41 -4.38
CA GLU A 46 -1.30 -13.54 -5.29
C GLU A 46 -2.59 -13.42 -6.13
N ALA A 47 -2.50 -13.90 -7.38
CA ALA A 47 -3.55 -13.87 -8.39
C ALA A 47 -4.81 -14.65 -7.93
N PRO A 48 -6.03 -14.26 -8.35
CA PRO A 48 -6.41 -14.04 -9.76
C PRO A 48 -6.52 -12.58 -10.23
N TYR A 49 -6.05 -11.60 -9.44
CA TYR A 49 -6.40 -10.20 -9.65
C TYR A 49 -5.20 -9.34 -10.07
N ASP A 50 -5.34 -8.71 -11.24
CA ASP A 50 -4.43 -7.72 -11.86
C ASP A 50 -3.48 -7.01 -10.86
N ASP A 51 -2.27 -7.54 -10.76
CA ASP A 51 -1.29 -7.30 -9.69
C ASP A 51 -0.97 -5.81 -9.45
N ASP A 52 -1.07 -4.97 -10.48
CA ASP A 52 -0.76 -3.54 -10.46
C ASP A 52 -1.86 -2.66 -9.92
N LYS A 53 -3.09 -3.12 -10.02
CA LYS A 53 -4.27 -2.33 -9.70
C LYS A 53 -4.40 -2.06 -8.21
N TRP A 54 -4.25 -3.10 -7.38
CA TRP A 54 -4.42 -2.99 -5.92
C TRP A 54 -3.39 -2.07 -5.26
N ILE A 55 -2.12 -2.16 -5.70
CA ILE A 55 -1.05 -1.33 -5.13
C ILE A 55 -1.25 0.13 -5.52
N GLY A 56 -1.60 0.42 -6.78
CA GLY A 56 -1.92 1.78 -7.21
C GLY A 56 -3.07 2.40 -6.41
N HIS A 57 -4.15 1.66 -6.18
CA HIS A 57 -5.27 2.15 -5.37
C HIS A 57 -4.97 2.26 -3.88
N ALA A 58 -4.16 1.36 -3.33
CA ALA A 58 -3.72 1.50 -1.94
C ALA A 58 -2.92 2.80 -1.78
N ILE A 59 -1.98 3.07 -2.69
CA ILE A 59 -1.15 4.29 -2.68
C ILE A 59 -2.02 5.55 -2.80
N SER A 60 -3.04 5.56 -3.66
CA SER A 60 -3.94 6.71 -3.78
C SER A 60 -4.72 6.99 -2.48
N GLY A 61 -5.06 5.94 -1.72
CA GLY A 61 -5.72 6.06 -0.42
C GLY A 61 -4.80 6.42 0.75
N MET A 62 -3.49 6.16 0.61
CA MET A 62 -2.50 6.39 1.67
C MET A 62 -2.28 7.89 1.95
N LYS A 63 -2.48 8.77 0.97
CA LYS A 63 -2.29 10.22 1.17
C LYS A 63 -3.53 10.86 1.81
N ASN A 64 -3.30 11.70 2.81
CA ASN A 64 -4.28 12.64 3.35
C ASN A 64 -4.41 13.86 2.45
N LYS A 65 -5.44 14.69 2.69
CA LYS A 65 -5.66 15.93 1.95
C LYS A 65 -4.54 16.95 2.13
N ASP A 66 -3.80 16.87 3.24
CA ASP A 66 -2.66 17.73 3.57
C ASP A 66 -1.32 17.19 3.02
N GLY A 67 -1.34 16.07 2.29
CA GLY A 67 -0.14 15.43 1.75
C GLY A 67 0.58 14.48 2.70
N THR A 68 0.15 14.37 3.97
CA THR A 68 0.72 13.41 4.92
C THR A 68 0.27 11.98 4.61
N LEU A 69 1.06 10.98 5.02
CA LEU A 69 0.71 9.57 4.85
C LEU A 69 -0.09 9.03 6.03
N LYS A 70 -1.16 8.28 5.73
CA LYS A 70 -1.97 7.56 6.71
C LYS A 70 -1.24 6.33 7.20
N LYS A 71 -1.39 6.02 8.49
CA LYS A 71 -0.89 4.76 9.08
C LYS A 71 -1.72 3.55 8.65
N SER A 72 -2.99 3.73 8.32
CA SER A 72 -3.85 2.65 7.81
C SER A 72 -5.08 3.23 7.13
N GLY A 73 -5.74 2.44 6.31
CA GLY A 73 -6.99 2.87 5.68
C GLY A 73 -7.58 1.81 4.77
N MET A 74 -8.67 2.21 4.13
CA MET A 74 -9.38 1.40 3.16
C MET A 74 -9.81 2.27 1.98
N VAL A 75 -9.72 1.71 0.79
CA VAL A 75 -10.13 2.34 -0.47
C VAL A 75 -11.17 1.45 -1.13
N ALA A 76 -12.30 2.03 -1.52
CA ALA A 76 -13.30 1.32 -2.31
C ALA A 76 -12.71 0.99 -3.70
N TRP A 77 -13.01 -0.22 -4.17
CA TRP A 77 -12.63 -0.72 -5.48
C TRP A 77 -13.94 -1.06 -6.20
N TYR A 78 -14.22 -0.42 -7.33
CA TYR A 78 -15.42 -0.60 -8.16
C TYR A 78 -15.01 -1.14 -9.53
#